data_AF-A0A382LZ40-F1
#
_entry.id   AF-A0A382LZ40-F1
#
_cell.length_a   1.000
_cell.length_b   1.000
_cell.length_c   1.000
_cell.angle_alpha   90.00
_cell.angle_beta   90.00
_cell.angle_gamma   90.00
#
_symmetry.space_group_name_H-M   'P 1'
#
loop_
_entity.id
_entity.type
_entity.pdbx_description
1 polymer ?
#
loop_
_entity_poly.entity_id
_entity_poly.type
_entity_poly.pdbx_seq_one_letter_code
_entity_poly.pdbx_strand_id
1 'polypeptide(L)'
;MSVPLPTIEQLREISTRTGLSVTDSELTTYIELMRKSIDSYNVLDSLPDNLPSVKYPRTSGYRPSDEENSHNAWYYKTAIKGAPKGKLEGKKIVLKDNVMVADVPMMDGSSILEGYVPEVDATIVSRILDAGGEISGKAHCEYFCHSGSSFTNATGPVHNPFKMGFSAGGSSSGSAVLVALGEADMAIGADQGGSIRIPSSYSGIYGMKPTHGLVPYTGMIPMETYIDHAGPMTANVADNALLLEVIAGRDGYDPRSDHVKTH
;
A
#
# COMPACT_ATOMS: atom_id res chain seq x y z
N MET A 1 18.94 5.51 -13.33
CA MET A 1 20.32 4.99 -13.21
C MET A 1 20.58 4.17 -14.48
N SER A 2 21.61 4.46 -15.27
CA SER A 2 21.75 3.83 -16.59
C SER A 2 21.79 2.31 -16.52
N VAL A 3 21.04 1.66 -17.40
CA VAL A 3 20.97 0.21 -17.54
C VAL A 3 22.27 -0.28 -18.19
N PRO A 4 23.07 -1.10 -17.49
CA PRO A 4 24.31 -1.63 -18.06
C PRO A 4 24.02 -2.78 -19.03
N LEU A 5 24.95 -3.00 -19.97
CA LEU A 5 24.98 -4.24 -20.74
C LEU A 5 25.28 -5.43 -19.80
N PRO A 6 24.62 -6.58 -19.98
CA PRO A 6 24.97 -7.77 -19.23
C PRO A 6 26.37 -8.26 -19.62
N THR A 7 27.07 -8.85 -18.66
CA THR A 7 28.36 -9.48 -18.92
C THR A 7 28.16 -10.84 -19.61
N ILE A 8 29.21 -11.34 -20.28
CA ILE A 8 29.20 -12.70 -20.86
C ILE A 8 28.88 -13.74 -19.78
N GLU A 9 29.41 -13.57 -18.56
CA GLU A 9 29.16 -14.49 -17.46
C GLU A 9 27.69 -14.51 -17.03
N GLN A 10 27.06 -13.33 -16.93
CA GLN A 10 25.62 -13.24 -16.64
C GLN A 10 24.78 -13.91 -17.73
N LEU A 11 25.14 -13.74 -19.01
CA LEU A 11 24.42 -14.42 -20.10
C LEU A 11 24.64 -15.92 -20.11
N ARG A 12 25.83 -16.40 -19.74
CA ARG A 12 26.13 -17.84 -19.59
C ARG A 12 25.35 -18.47 -18.43
N GLU A 13 25.22 -17.75 -17.32
CA GLU A 13 24.38 -18.18 -16.19
C GLU A 13 22.91 -18.28 -16.63
N ILE A 14 22.41 -17.27 -17.34
CA ILE A 14 21.05 -17.26 -17.88
C ILE A 14 20.84 -18.40 -18.89
N SER A 15 21.77 -18.64 -19.81
CA SER A 15 21.66 -19.72 -20.80
C SER A 15 21.58 -21.08 -20.12
N THR A 16 22.43 -21.31 -19.10
CA THR A 16 22.40 -22.52 -18.28
C THR A 16 21.07 -22.68 -17.56
N ARG A 17 20.59 -21.63 -16.88
CA ARG A 17 19.32 -21.66 -16.14
C ARG A 17 18.10 -21.88 -17.03
N THR A 18 18.16 -21.43 -18.28
CA THR A 18 17.06 -21.55 -19.25
C THR A 18 17.17 -22.79 -20.14
N GLY A 19 18.24 -23.58 -20.01
CA GLY A 19 18.49 -24.76 -20.83
C GLY A 19 18.91 -24.44 -22.27
N LEU A 20 19.34 -23.21 -22.55
CA LEU A 20 19.85 -22.79 -23.85
C LEU A 20 21.33 -23.17 -23.99
N SER A 21 21.67 -23.90 -25.06
CA SER A 21 23.04 -24.19 -25.43
C SER A 21 23.57 -23.06 -26.32
N VAL A 22 24.45 -22.24 -25.78
CA VAL A 22 24.97 -21.03 -26.44
C VAL A 22 26.49 -21.00 -26.32
N THR A 23 27.18 -20.75 -27.43
CA THR A 23 28.65 -20.60 -27.48
C THR A 23 29.08 -19.19 -27.08
N ASP A 24 30.34 -19.01 -26.68
CA ASP A 24 30.87 -17.68 -26.32
C ASP A 24 30.80 -16.65 -27.47
N SER A 25 30.89 -17.11 -28.72
CA SER A 25 30.70 -16.27 -29.91
C SER A 25 29.25 -15.78 -30.04
N GLU A 26 28.29 -16.65 -29.77
CA GLU A 26 26.86 -16.30 -29.78
C GLU A 26 26.52 -15.39 -28.60
N LEU A 27 27.10 -15.60 -27.41
CA LEU A 27 26.95 -14.69 -26.26
C LEU A 27 27.42 -13.28 -26.60
N THR A 28 28.57 -13.15 -27.26
CA THR A 28 29.09 -11.84 -27.72
C THR A 28 28.11 -11.20 -28.71
N THR A 29 27.60 -11.98 -29.65
CA THR A 29 26.61 -11.52 -30.64
C THR A 29 25.33 -11.03 -29.96
N TYR A 30 24.84 -11.72 -28.93
CA TYR A 30 23.67 -11.28 -28.17
C TYR A 30 23.89 -9.96 -27.45
N ILE A 31 25.07 -9.72 -26.87
CA ILE A 31 25.41 -8.43 -26.27
C ILE A 31 25.33 -7.30 -27.30
N GLU A 32 25.88 -7.52 -28.50
CA GLU A 32 25.82 -6.53 -29.58
C GLU A 32 24.38 -6.25 -30.03
N LEU A 33 23.56 -7.29 -30.17
CA LEU A 33 22.15 -7.17 -30.54
C LEU A 33 21.33 -6.40 -29.48
N MET A 34 21.61 -6.62 -28.19
CA MET A 34 20.91 -5.93 -27.10
C MET A 34 21.29 -4.46 -26.97
N ARG A 35 22.43 -4.03 -27.51
CA ARG A 35 22.95 -2.67 -27.36
C ARG A 35 21.92 -1.61 -27.73
N LYS A 36 21.29 -1.72 -28.91
CA LYS A 36 20.27 -0.74 -29.35
C LYS A 36 19.05 -0.69 -28.44
N SER A 37 18.63 -1.84 -27.90
CA SER A 37 17.53 -1.90 -26.94
C SER A 37 17.91 -1.21 -25.63
N ILE A 38 19.10 -1.51 -25.09
CA ILE A 38 19.61 -0.91 -23.84
C ILE A 38 19.84 0.60 -24.00
N ASP A 39 20.37 1.05 -25.14
CA ASP A 39 20.47 2.47 -25.45
C ASP A 39 19.09 3.15 -25.43
N SER A 40 18.06 2.46 -25.94
CA SER A 40 16.67 2.96 -25.87
C SER A 40 16.13 3.02 -24.43
N TYR A 41 16.43 2.02 -23.59
CA TYR A 41 16.10 2.07 -22.16
C TYR A 41 16.81 3.23 -21.44
N ASN A 42 18.07 3.51 -21.79
CA ASN A 42 18.84 4.62 -21.22
C ASN A 42 18.30 5.99 -21.64
N VAL A 43 17.75 6.11 -22.86
CA VAL A 43 17.01 7.31 -23.26
C VAL A 43 15.78 7.49 -22.38
N LEU A 44 15.00 6.42 -22.15
CA LEU A 44 13.82 6.49 -21.28
C LEU A 44 14.18 6.85 -19.82
N ASP A 45 15.23 6.26 -19.24
CA ASP A 45 15.72 6.56 -17.89
C ASP A 45 16.24 8.01 -17.75
N SER A 46 16.59 8.67 -18.86
CA SER A 46 16.99 10.08 -18.87
C SER A 46 15.82 11.06 -18.95
N LEU A 47 14.61 10.57 -19.25
CA LEU A 47 13.42 11.41 -19.27
C LEU A 47 12.99 11.72 -17.82
N PRO A 48 12.43 12.92 -17.57
CA PRO A 48 11.90 13.24 -16.26
C PRO A 48 10.69 12.37 -15.93
N ASP A 49 10.61 11.94 -14.66
CA ASP A 49 9.42 11.28 -14.14
C ASP A 49 8.26 12.28 -14.06
N ASN A 50 7.12 11.91 -14.64
CA ASN A 50 5.91 12.73 -14.63
C ASN A 50 5.03 12.30 -13.44
N LEU A 51 5.49 12.60 -12.23
CA LEU A 51 4.78 12.23 -11.00
C LEU A 51 3.54 13.12 -10.77
N PRO A 52 2.43 12.58 -10.25
CA PRO A 52 1.29 13.38 -9.79
C PRO A 52 1.69 14.39 -8.73
N SER A 53 1.04 15.56 -8.73
CA SER A 53 1.33 16.61 -7.75
C SER A 53 0.83 16.25 -6.35
N VAL A 54 1.68 16.44 -5.35
CA VAL A 54 1.34 16.33 -3.93
C VAL A 54 0.75 17.66 -3.44
N LYS A 55 -0.58 17.70 -3.24
CA LYS A 55 -1.33 18.96 -3.03
C LYS A 55 -1.25 19.54 -1.61
N TYR A 56 -1.23 18.68 -0.60
CA TYR A 56 -1.37 19.07 0.81
C TYR A 56 -0.03 19.06 1.55
N PRO A 57 0.27 20.12 2.34
CA PRO A 57 1.49 20.18 3.17
C PRO A 57 1.58 19.02 4.16
N ARG A 58 2.79 18.52 4.37
CA ARG A 58 3.05 17.36 5.24
C ARG A 58 4.45 17.39 5.83
N THR A 59 4.66 16.59 6.86
CA THR A 59 5.97 16.19 7.37
C THR A 59 6.10 14.68 7.20
N SER A 60 7.33 14.17 7.29
CA SER A 60 7.59 12.72 7.20
C SER A 60 7.02 11.90 8.36
N GLY A 61 6.37 12.54 9.34
CA GLY A 61 5.88 11.89 10.54
C GLY A 61 7.03 11.40 11.44
N TYR A 62 6.71 10.43 12.31
CA TYR A 62 7.67 9.80 13.20
C TYR A 62 7.25 8.36 13.52
N ARG A 63 8.22 7.53 13.88
CA ARG A 63 7.97 6.19 14.42
C ARG A 63 7.58 6.34 15.90
N PRO A 64 6.38 5.89 16.33
CA PRO A 64 5.93 6.05 17.71
C PRO A 64 6.79 5.26 18.69
N SER A 65 6.84 5.71 19.95
CA SER A 65 7.44 4.95 21.04
C SER A 65 6.56 3.76 21.44
N ASP A 66 7.10 2.86 22.27
CA ASP A 66 6.35 1.70 22.78
C ASP A 66 5.12 2.14 23.60
N GLU A 67 5.20 3.25 24.32
CA GLU A 67 4.08 3.82 25.07
C GLU A 67 2.96 4.31 24.15
N GLU A 68 3.30 4.85 22.96
CA GLU A 68 2.34 5.29 21.95
C GLU A 68 1.85 4.15 21.05
N ASN A 69 2.45 2.95 21.14
CA ASN A 69 2.19 1.84 20.21
C ASN A 69 2.07 0.49 20.94
N SER A 70 1.33 0.48 22.06
CA SER A 70 1.20 -0.68 22.95
C SER A 70 0.77 -2.01 22.29
N HIS A 71 0.09 -1.97 21.15
CA HIS A 71 -0.38 -3.15 20.40
C HIS A 71 0.43 -3.44 19.14
N ASN A 72 1.53 -2.70 18.91
CA ASN A 72 2.31 -2.71 17.68
C ASN A 72 1.43 -2.51 16.43
N ALA A 73 0.46 -1.59 16.51
CA ALA A 73 -0.52 -1.35 15.46
C ALA A 73 -0.13 -0.19 14.53
N TRP A 74 0.67 0.76 15.01
CA TRP A 74 1.26 1.83 14.23
C TRP A 74 2.59 1.40 13.60
N TYR A 75 2.81 1.80 12.35
CA TYR A 75 4.14 1.86 11.76
C TYR A 75 4.73 3.27 11.92
N TYR A 76 4.00 4.29 11.46
CA TYR A 76 4.38 5.70 11.52
C TYR A 76 3.15 6.55 11.87
N LYS A 77 3.34 7.60 12.67
CA LYS A 77 2.32 8.62 12.96
C LYS A 77 2.65 9.91 12.21
N THR A 78 1.63 10.58 11.69
CA THR A 78 1.73 11.88 11.03
C THR A 78 0.44 12.69 11.28
N ALA A 79 0.36 13.90 10.73
CA ALA A 79 -0.82 14.74 10.81
C ALA A 79 -0.98 15.55 9.51
N ILE A 80 -1.35 14.87 8.42
CA ILE A 80 -1.54 15.49 7.11
C ILE A 80 -2.99 15.96 7.02
N LYS A 81 -3.19 17.26 7.06
CA LYS A 81 -4.52 17.87 7.00
C LYS A 81 -4.95 18.09 5.55
N GLY A 82 -6.15 17.61 5.23
CA GLY A 82 -6.79 17.82 3.94
C GLY A 82 -7.40 19.22 3.77
N ALA A 83 -8.39 19.31 2.87
CA ALA A 83 -9.18 20.51 2.65
C ALA A 83 -9.85 20.98 3.97
N PRO A 84 -10.05 22.30 4.16
CA PRO A 84 -10.63 22.82 5.40
C PRO A 84 -12.10 22.44 5.59
N LYS A 85 -12.78 21.93 4.56
CA LYS A 85 -14.18 21.49 4.58
C LYS A 85 -14.36 20.30 3.65
N GLY A 86 -15.29 19.43 4.00
CA GLY A 86 -15.71 18.30 3.16
C GLY A 86 -16.41 17.22 3.96
N LYS A 87 -16.72 16.10 3.30
CA LYS A 87 -17.45 14.97 3.92
C LYS A 87 -16.71 14.34 5.11
N LEU A 88 -15.39 14.43 5.13
CA LEU A 88 -14.52 13.92 6.19
C LEU A 88 -14.00 15.02 7.13
N GLU A 89 -14.64 16.20 7.08
CA GLU A 89 -14.78 17.17 8.18
C GLU A 89 -14.36 16.67 9.57
N GLY A 90 -13.11 16.87 10.00
CA GLY A 90 -12.69 16.56 11.38
C GLY A 90 -12.52 15.07 11.70
N LYS A 91 -12.50 14.20 10.67
CA LYS A 91 -12.22 12.77 10.82
C LYS A 91 -10.72 12.50 10.70
N LYS A 92 -10.22 11.62 11.57
CA LYS A 92 -8.86 11.05 11.54
C LYS A 92 -8.87 9.68 10.88
N ILE A 93 -8.09 9.53 9.82
CA ILE A 93 -8.01 8.32 9.02
C ILE A 93 -6.59 7.75 9.11
N VAL A 94 -6.48 6.46 9.43
CA VAL A 94 -5.21 5.73 9.32
C VAL A 94 -5.20 4.86 8.07
N LEU A 95 -4.05 4.74 7.43
CA LEU A 95 -3.90 3.98 6.19
C LEU A 95 -3.10 2.71 6.44
N LYS A 96 -3.55 1.56 5.94
CA LYS A 96 -2.74 0.35 5.91
C LYS A 96 -1.38 0.65 5.29
N ASP A 97 -0.31 0.04 5.82
CA ASP A 97 1.04 0.42 5.42
C ASP A 97 1.34 0.16 3.93
N ASN A 98 0.62 -0.76 3.27
CA ASN A 98 0.71 -1.00 1.83
C ASN A 98 0.16 0.14 0.94
N VAL A 99 -0.44 1.19 1.53
CA VAL A 99 -0.92 2.39 0.84
C VAL A 99 0.20 3.43 0.77
N MET A 100 0.55 3.90 -0.42
CA MET A 100 1.52 4.98 -0.60
C MET A 100 0.94 6.31 -0.13
N VAL A 101 1.73 7.02 0.68
CA VAL A 101 1.50 8.41 1.09
C VAL A 101 2.81 9.12 0.83
N ALA A 102 2.78 10.17 0.02
CA ALA A 102 4.01 10.88 -0.33
C ALA A 102 4.70 11.41 0.94
N ASP A 103 6.03 11.27 0.98
CA ASP A 103 6.93 11.68 2.07
C ASP A 103 6.78 10.94 3.41
N VAL A 104 5.87 9.96 3.53
CA VAL A 104 5.70 9.17 4.75
C VAL A 104 6.23 7.75 4.51
N PRO A 105 7.18 7.26 5.34
CA PRO A 105 7.75 5.93 5.15
C PRO A 105 6.70 4.83 5.08
N MET A 106 7.00 3.76 4.34
CA MET A 106 6.22 2.52 4.29
C MET A 106 7.12 1.30 4.14
N MET A 107 6.68 0.14 4.64
CA MET A 107 7.41 -1.13 4.52
C MET A 107 6.52 -2.34 4.16
N ASP A 108 5.19 -2.19 4.09
CA ASP A 108 4.24 -3.29 3.80
C ASP A 108 4.46 -4.52 4.70
N GLY A 109 4.75 -4.25 5.98
CA GLY A 109 5.09 -5.27 6.98
C GLY A 109 6.36 -6.07 6.68
N SER A 110 7.11 -5.72 5.64
CA SER A 110 8.24 -6.47 5.11
C SER A 110 9.56 -5.73 5.34
N SER A 111 10.56 -6.44 5.87
CA SER A 111 11.91 -5.92 6.02
C SER A 111 12.58 -5.57 4.68
N ILE A 112 12.08 -6.08 3.55
CA ILE A 112 12.62 -5.77 2.21
C ILE A 112 12.33 -4.31 1.81
N LEU A 113 11.21 -3.75 2.27
CA LEU A 113 10.81 -2.38 1.95
C LEU A 113 11.06 -1.42 3.12
N GLU A 114 11.74 -1.85 4.18
CA GLU A 114 12.05 -0.95 5.30
C GLU A 114 12.89 0.25 4.81
N GLY A 115 12.41 1.46 5.10
CA GLY A 115 13.05 2.71 4.68
C GLY A 115 12.60 3.25 3.33
N TYR A 116 11.70 2.55 2.62
CA TYR A 116 11.09 3.09 1.41
C TYR A 116 10.16 4.28 1.75
N VAL A 117 10.30 5.37 1.00
CA VAL A 117 9.47 6.58 1.13
C VAL A 117 8.86 6.86 -0.24
N PRO A 118 7.53 6.76 -0.41
CA PRO A 118 6.87 7.07 -1.66
C PRO A 118 6.96 8.56 -2.01
N GLU A 119 7.04 8.87 -3.30
CA GLU A 119 7.00 10.25 -3.83
C GLU A 119 5.57 10.69 -4.21
N VAL A 120 4.61 9.75 -4.18
CA VAL A 120 3.24 9.95 -4.63
C VAL A 120 2.22 9.50 -3.60
N ASP A 121 1.07 10.17 -3.58
CA ASP A 121 -0.11 9.73 -2.86
C ASP A 121 -0.87 8.68 -3.68
N ALA A 122 -1.33 7.61 -3.03
CA ALA A 122 -2.36 6.76 -3.63
C ALA A 122 -3.62 7.58 -3.94
N THR A 123 -4.40 7.16 -4.94
CA THR A 123 -5.62 7.89 -5.35
C THR A 123 -6.57 8.10 -4.18
N ILE A 124 -6.75 7.07 -3.34
CA ILE A 124 -7.62 7.13 -2.17
C ILE A 124 -7.13 8.13 -1.11
N VAL A 125 -5.82 8.36 -1.01
CA VAL A 125 -5.23 9.36 -0.09
C VAL A 125 -5.59 10.75 -0.55
N SER A 126 -5.41 11.02 -1.85
CA SER A 126 -5.82 12.30 -2.45
C SER A 126 -7.31 12.56 -2.25
N ARG A 127 -8.18 11.54 -2.46
CA ARG A 127 -9.64 11.66 -2.23
C ARG A 127 -10.00 11.94 -0.78
N ILE A 128 -9.35 11.27 0.18
CA ILE A 128 -9.57 11.49 1.61
C ILE A 128 -9.19 12.92 1.99
N LEU A 129 -8.01 13.39 1.56
CA LEU A 129 -7.55 14.74 1.84
C LEU A 129 -8.43 15.79 1.15
N ASP A 130 -8.83 15.58 -0.10
CA ASP A 130 -9.75 16.47 -0.81
C ASP A 130 -11.13 16.56 -0.13
N ALA A 131 -11.58 15.47 0.50
CA ALA A 131 -12.80 15.44 1.29
C ALA A 131 -12.65 16.00 2.72
N GLY A 132 -11.48 16.54 3.07
CA GLY A 132 -11.23 17.20 4.35
C GLY A 132 -10.83 16.27 5.50
N GLY A 133 -10.50 15.01 5.21
CA GLY A 133 -9.96 14.08 6.20
C GLY A 133 -8.53 14.42 6.61
N GLU A 134 -8.14 14.02 7.82
CA GLU A 134 -6.76 14.07 8.30
C GLU A 134 -6.14 12.67 8.21
N ILE A 135 -5.00 12.52 7.54
CA ILE A 135 -4.23 11.28 7.58
C ILE A 135 -3.36 11.28 8.83
N SER A 136 -3.66 10.38 9.76
CA SER A 136 -2.99 10.28 11.07
C SER A 136 -1.77 9.37 11.07
N GLY A 137 -1.54 8.58 10.01
CA GLY A 137 -0.39 7.70 9.93
C GLY A 137 -0.57 6.46 9.07
N LYS A 138 0.38 5.55 9.24
CA LYS A 138 0.45 4.24 8.61
C LYS A 138 0.24 3.16 9.68
N ALA A 139 -0.71 2.28 9.45
CA ALA A 139 -1.00 1.14 10.29
C ALA A 139 -0.24 -0.10 9.82
N HIS A 140 0.34 -0.84 10.75
CA HIS A 140 1.02 -2.09 10.43
C HIS A 140 0.11 -3.09 9.70
N CYS A 141 0.72 -3.85 8.80
CA CYS A 141 0.12 -4.97 8.09
C CYS A 141 1.06 -6.18 8.09
N GLU A 142 0.55 -7.32 7.64
CA GLU A 142 1.34 -8.54 7.53
C GLU A 142 2.43 -8.44 6.45
N TYR A 143 3.43 -9.32 6.49
CA TYR A 143 4.56 -9.35 5.56
C TYR A 143 4.06 -9.52 4.12
N PHE A 144 4.21 -8.47 3.29
CA PHE A 144 3.62 -8.36 1.95
C PHE A 144 2.12 -8.71 1.92
N CYS A 145 1.41 -8.33 2.98
CA CYS A 145 0.00 -8.62 3.17
C CYS A 145 -0.39 -10.11 3.18
N HIS A 146 0.56 -11.06 3.21
CA HIS A 146 0.34 -12.48 2.92
C HIS A 146 0.06 -13.35 4.15
N SER A 147 -0.87 -12.90 5.01
CA SER A 147 -1.32 -13.66 6.18
C SER A 147 -2.72 -13.22 6.61
N GLY A 148 -3.55 -14.19 7.01
CA GLY A 148 -4.85 -13.95 7.64
C GLY A 148 -4.78 -13.79 9.16
N SER A 149 -3.59 -13.93 9.75
CA SER A 149 -3.31 -13.71 11.18
C SER A 149 -2.50 -12.43 11.35
N SER A 150 -1.92 -12.19 12.53
CA SER A 150 -1.25 -10.92 12.86
C SER A 150 0.16 -11.08 13.44
N PHE A 151 0.95 -12.01 12.91
CA PHE A 151 2.27 -12.36 13.49
C PHE A 151 3.43 -12.30 12.50
N THR A 152 3.16 -11.99 11.23
CA THR A 152 4.19 -12.09 10.19
C THR A 152 4.95 -10.79 9.94
N ASN A 153 4.42 -9.65 10.40
CA ASN A 153 5.10 -8.36 10.25
C ASN A 153 6.53 -8.41 10.82
N ALA A 154 7.48 -7.87 10.06
CA ALA A 154 8.90 -7.88 10.39
C ALA A 154 9.27 -7.15 11.71
N THR A 155 8.44 -6.20 12.17
CA THR A 155 8.63 -5.47 13.45
C THR A 155 8.03 -6.18 14.65
N GLY A 156 7.27 -7.26 14.43
CA GLY A 156 6.62 -8.05 15.48
C GLY A 156 5.11 -8.20 15.26
N PRO A 157 4.45 -9.05 16.07
CA PRO A 157 3.02 -9.28 15.95
C PRO A 157 2.19 -8.04 16.30
N VAL A 158 1.05 -7.88 15.62
CA VAL A 158 0.00 -6.93 16.04
C VAL A 158 -0.94 -7.65 17.01
N HIS A 159 -1.19 -7.06 18.16
CA HIS A 159 -1.97 -7.68 19.24
C HIS A 159 -3.45 -7.32 19.19
N ASN A 160 -4.32 -8.29 19.48
CA ASN A 160 -5.77 -8.08 19.53
C ASN A 160 -6.16 -7.04 20.60
N PRO A 161 -7.06 -6.07 20.29
CA PRO A 161 -7.44 -5.01 21.22
C PRO A 161 -8.23 -5.52 22.44
N PHE A 162 -8.89 -6.67 22.33
CA PHE A 162 -9.63 -7.28 23.44
C PHE A 162 -8.77 -8.22 24.28
N LYS A 163 -7.60 -8.64 23.77
CA LYS A 163 -6.73 -9.58 24.46
C LYS A 163 -5.28 -9.52 23.96
N MET A 164 -4.44 -8.82 24.71
CA MET A 164 -3.00 -8.73 24.45
C MET A 164 -2.37 -10.13 24.29
N GLY A 165 -1.45 -10.28 23.33
CA GLY A 165 -0.82 -11.56 23.00
C GLY A 165 -1.63 -12.49 22.09
N PHE A 166 -2.87 -12.14 21.73
CA PHE A 166 -3.69 -12.90 20.77
C PHE A 166 -3.70 -12.22 19.41
N SER A 167 -4.07 -12.97 18.36
CA SER A 167 -4.12 -12.42 17.01
C SER A 167 -5.24 -11.40 16.83
N ALA A 168 -4.91 -10.27 16.20
CA ALA A 168 -5.86 -9.27 15.71
C ALA A 168 -6.50 -9.65 14.35
N GLY A 169 -6.13 -10.79 13.76
CA GLY A 169 -6.42 -11.14 12.37
C GLY A 169 -5.59 -10.30 11.39
N GLY A 170 -5.61 -10.63 10.09
CA GLY A 170 -4.81 -9.92 9.10
C GLY A 170 -5.35 -9.97 7.66
N SER A 171 -4.75 -9.24 6.72
CA SER A 171 -3.50 -8.49 6.86
C SER A 171 -3.62 -7.02 7.21
N SER A 172 -4.83 -6.45 7.28
CA SER A 172 -5.05 -5.07 7.76
C SER A 172 -5.15 -5.02 9.29
N SER A 173 -4.23 -5.72 9.96
CA SER A 173 -4.24 -5.95 11.41
C SER A 173 -4.19 -4.64 12.18
N GLY A 174 -3.17 -3.81 11.95
CA GLY A 174 -3.02 -2.51 12.60
C GLY A 174 -4.22 -1.59 12.36
N SER A 175 -4.74 -1.55 11.13
CA SER A 175 -5.91 -0.74 10.78
C SER A 175 -7.12 -1.10 11.65
N ALA A 176 -7.35 -2.39 11.90
CA ALA A 176 -8.45 -2.83 12.75
C ALA A 176 -8.25 -2.47 14.23
N VAL A 177 -7.03 -2.68 14.74
CA VAL A 177 -6.70 -2.40 16.14
C VAL A 177 -6.83 -0.91 16.44
N LEU A 178 -6.31 -0.04 15.58
CA LEU A 178 -6.33 1.41 15.80
C LEU A 178 -7.75 1.98 15.81
N VAL A 179 -8.64 1.46 14.96
CA VAL A 179 -10.06 1.84 14.98
C VAL A 179 -10.75 1.29 16.24
N ALA A 180 -10.47 0.04 16.62
CA ALA A 180 -11.07 -0.59 17.80
C ALA A 180 -10.67 0.13 19.11
N LEU A 181 -9.44 0.64 19.19
CA LEU A 181 -8.93 1.41 20.33
C LEU A 181 -9.36 2.89 20.31
N GLY A 182 -10.00 3.35 19.24
CA GLY A 182 -10.39 4.75 19.07
C GLY A 182 -9.21 5.70 18.80
N GLU A 183 -8.07 5.16 18.35
CA GLU A 183 -6.90 5.96 17.97
C GLU A 183 -7.06 6.63 16.58
N ALA A 184 -7.95 6.08 15.75
CA ALA A 184 -8.42 6.68 14.50
C ALA A 184 -9.94 6.49 14.37
N ASP A 185 -10.63 7.46 13.75
CA ASP A 185 -12.07 7.36 13.49
C ASP A 185 -12.37 6.32 12.41
N MET A 186 -11.49 6.23 11.41
CA MET A 186 -11.63 5.35 10.27
C MET A 186 -10.26 4.84 9.82
N ALA A 187 -10.25 3.75 9.07
CA ALA A 187 -9.05 3.25 8.42
C ALA A 187 -9.32 2.76 7.00
N ILE A 188 -8.25 2.73 6.21
CA ILE A 188 -8.19 1.98 4.96
C ILE A 188 -7.50 0.64 5.22
N GLY A 189 -8.09 -0.42 4.69
CA GLY A 189 -7.45 -1.73 4.56
C GLY A 189 -7.36 -2.18 3.10
N ALA A 190 -6.71 -3.32 2.89
CA ALA A 190 -6.71 -4.03 1.62
C ALA A 190 -7.10 -5.50 1.84
N ASP A 191 -7.89 -6.07 0.93
CA ASP A 191 -8.51 -7.39 1.04
C ASP A 191 -8.34 -8.21 -0.25
N GLN A 192 -7.47 -9.22 -0.17
CA GLN A 192 -7.27 -10.20 -1.23
C GLN A 192 -7.95 -11.53 -0.93
N GLY A 193 -7.86 -11.99 0.32
CA GLY A 193 -8.48 -13.24 0.80
C GLY A 193 -9.37 -13.07 2.02
N GLY A 194 -9.66 -11.84 2.44
CA GLY A 194 -10.33 -11.52 3.70
C GLY A 194 -9.65 -10.43 4.52
N SER A 195 -8.60 -9.80 3.99
CA SER A 195 -7.70 -8.98 4.78
C SER A 195 -8.26 -7.64 5.29
N ILE A 196 -9.48 -7.25 4.90
CA ILE A 196 -10.27 -6.21 5.59
C ILE A 196 -11.22 -6.87 6.60
N ARG A 197 -11.94 -7.91 6.15
CA ARG A 197 -13.05 -8.53 6.89
C ARG A 197 -12.60 -9.35 8.11
N ILE A 198 -11.51 -10.12 7.98
CA ILE A 198 -10.94 -10.96 9.05
C ILE A 198 -10.50 -10.11 10.24
N PRO A 199 -9.59 -9.12 10.09
CA PRO A 199 -9.17 -8.33 11.25
C PRO A 199 -10.29 -7.47 11.81
N SER A 200 -11.25 -7.05 10.98
CA SER A 200 -12.45 -6.35 11.46
C SER A 200 -13.30 -7.24 12.37
N SER A 201 -13.52 -8.51 11.99
CA SER A 201 -14.22 -9.50 12.81
C SER A 201 -13.51 -9.73 14.15
N TYR A 202 -12.19 -9.89 14.13
CA TYR A 202 -11.40 -10.18 15.33
C TYR A 202 -11.27 -8.99 16.28
N SER A 203 -11.31 -7.77 15.74
CA SER A 203 -11.21 -6.52 16.49
C SER A 203 -12.56 -5.87 16.78
N GLY A 204 -13.67 -6.50 16.39
CA GLY A 204 -15.03 -6.05 16.75
C GLY A 204 -15.45 -4.75 16.06
N ILE A 205 -14.98 -4.51 14.83
CA ILE A 205 -15.28 -3.32 14.04
C ILE A 205 -15.95 -3.70 12.70
N TYR A 206 -16.32 -2.70 11.91
CA TYR A 206 -16.96 -2.88 10.61
C TYR A 206 -15.93 -2.72 9.49
N GLY A 207 -15.74 -3.77 8.68
CA GLY A 207 -14.88 -3.75 7.51
C GLY A 207 -15.64 -4.16 6.25
N MET A 208 -15.59 -3.32 5.22
CA MET A 208 -16.24 -3.61 3.94
C MET A 208 -15.18 -3.89 2.88
N LYS A 209 -15.28 -5.05 2.23
CA LYS A 209 -14.61 -5.31 0.96
C LYS A 209 -15.58 -4.92 -0.17
N PRO A 210 -15.34 -3.82 -0.89
CA PRO A 210 -16.25 -3.38 -1.95
C PRO A 210 -16.27 -4.35 -3.14
N THR A 211 -17.13 -4.07 -4.11
CA THR A 211 -17.06 -4.68 -5.45
C THR A 211 -15.66 -4.47 -6.03
N HIS A 212 -15.08 -5.51 -6.66
CA HIS A 212 -13.77 -5.40 -7.32
C HIS A 212 -13.79 -4.26 -8.34
N GLY A 213 -12.76 -3.41 -8.33
CA GLY A 213 -12.68 -2.24 -9.20
C GLY A 213 -13.54 -1.03 -8.79
N LEU A 214 -14.35 -1.10 -7.72
CA LEU A 214 -15.14 0.07 -7.28
C LEU A 214 -14.26 1.15 -6.63
N VAL A 215 -13.29 0.73 -5.83
CA VAL A 215 -12.27 1.60 -5.24
C VAL A 215 -10.96 1.33 -5.99
N PRO A 216 -10.30 2.36 -6.53
CA PRO A 216 -9.06 2.19 -7.28
C PRO A 216 -7.93 1.74 -6.35
N TYR A 217 -7.07 0.87 -6.86
CA TYR A 217 -5.90 0.33 -6.17
C TYR A 217 -4.60 1.08 -6.52
N THR A 218 -4.69 2.16 -7.29
CA THR A 218 -3.56 3.01 -7.70
C THR A 218 -2.79 3.55 -6.50
N GLY A 219 -1.48 3.32 -6.47
CA GLY A 219 -0.59 3.72 -5.38
C GLY A 219 -0.67 2.80 -4.16
N MET A 220 -1.20 1.57 -4.30
CA MET A 220 -1.09 0.54 -3.28
C MET A 220 -0.22 -0.60 -3.79
N ILE A 221 0.58 -1.23 -2.92
CA ILE A 221 1.40 -2.37 -3.33
C ILE A 221 0.47 -3.53 -3.74
N PRO A 222 0.53 -3.98 -5.01
CA PRO A 222 -0.32 -5.06 -5.49
C PRO A 222 0.16 -6.41 -4.94
N MET A 223 -0.79 -7.31 -4.67
CA MET A 223 -0.48 -8.73 -4.45
C MET A 223 -0.86 -9.53 -5.69
N GLU A 224 -2.11 -9.40 -6.13
CA GLU A 224 -2.61 -10.04 -7.34
C GLU A 224 -3.80 -9.25 -7.91
N THR A 225 -3.69 -8.87 -9.18
CA THR A 225 -4.54 -7.85 -9.83
C THR A 225 -6.03 -8.17 -9.80
N TYR A 226 -6.42 -9.44 -9.92
CA TYR A 226 -7.81 -9.88 -9.98
C TYR A 226 -8.47 -10.03 -8.60
N ILE A 227 -7.71 -9.94 -7.52
CA ILE A 227 -8.24 -10.05 -6.15
C ILE A 227 -7.88 -8.88 -5.24
N ASP A 228 -7.06 -7.93 -5.70
CA ASP A 228 -6.76 -6.71 -4.94
C ASP A 228 -8.02 -5.84 -4.75
N HIS A 229 -8.41 -5.61 -3.50
CA HIS A 229 -9.45 -4.65 -3.11
C HIS A 229 -8.93 -3.70 -2.05
N ALA A 230 -9.26 -2.42 -2.16
CA ALA A 230 -9.14 -1.45 -1.08
C ALA A 230 -10.52 -1.17 -0.47
N GLY A 231 -10.60 -0.86 0.82
CA GLY A 231 -11.89 -0.59 1.44
C GLY A 231 -11.83 -0.03 2.86
N PRO A 232 -12.98 0.49 3.34
CA PRO A 232 -13.07 1.16 4.63
C PRO A 232 -13.21 0.18 5.80
N MET A 233 -12.62 0.58 6.92
CA MET A 233 -12.70 -0.08 8.23
C MET A 233 -13.06 0.98 9.29
N THR A 234 -14.15 0.80 10.04
CA THR A 234 -14.75 1.86 10.88
C THR A 234 -15.45 1.30 12.11
N ALA A 235 -15.70 2.15 13.11
CA ALA A 235 -16.42 1.78 14.34
C ALA A 235 -17.94 1.61 14.16
N ASN A 236 -18.50 2.07 13.04
CA ASN A 236 -19.92 1.93 12.71
C ASN A 236 -20.16 1.88 11.19
N VAL A 237 -21.34 1.38 10.79
CA VAL A 237 -21.72 1.21 9.37
C VAL A 237 -21.90 2.54 8.64
N ALA A 238 -22.37 3.59 9.32
CA ALA A 238 -22.60 4.90 8.70
C ALA A 238 -21.28 5.55 8.25
N ASP A 239 -20.26 5.54 9.11
CA ASP A 239 -18.91 5.97 8.77
C ASP A 239 -18.28 5.07 7.70
N ASN A 240 -18.60 3.77 7.69
CA ASN A 240 -18.12 2.85 6.65
C ASN A 240 -18.63 3.26 5.26
N ALA A 241 -19.93 3.54 5.17
CA ALA A 241 -20.58 3.99 3.95
C ALA A 241 -20.08 5.38 3.53
N LEU A 242 -19.89 6.30 4.48
CA LEU A 242 -19.36 7.64 4.24
C LEU A 242 -17.95 7.58 3.64
N LEU A 243 -17.05 6.77 4.22
CA LEU A 243 -15.69 6.63 3.69
C LEU A 243 -15.70 5.95 2.32
N LEU A 244 -16.54 4.92 2.12
CA LEU A 244 -16.69 4.29 0.81
C LEU A 244 -17.12 5.30 -0.27
N GLU A 245 -18.09 6.17 0.06
CA GLU A 245 -18.57 7.21 -0.85
C GLU A 245 -17.45 8.17 -1.29
N VAL A 246 -16.52 8.48 -0.39
CA VAL A 246 -15.38 9.35 -0.68
C VAL A 246 -14.33 8.67 -1.57
N ILE A 247 -14.04 7.39 -1.32
CA ILE A 247 -12.93 6.69 -1.98
C ILE A 247 -13.34 5.94 -3.25
N ALA A 248 -14.63 5.71 -3.49
CA ALA A 248 -15.12 4.99 -4.67
C ALA A 248 -15.02 5.81 -5.96
N GLY A 249 -15.00 5.11 -7.10
CA GLY A 249 -15.03 5.69 -8.44
C GLY A 249 -13.73 5.50 -9.21
N ARG A 250 -13.85 5.39 -10.54
CA ARG A 250 -12.71 5.25 -11.44
C ARG A 250 -11.75 6.44 -11.33
N ASP A 251 -10.46 6.19 -11.47
CA ASP A 251 -9.41 7.23 -11.42
C ASP A 251 -8.68 7.43 -12.75
N GLY A 252 -8.85 6.51 -13.69
CA GLY A 252 -8.22 6.55 -15.01
C GLY A 252 -6.85 5.89 -15.08
N TYR A 253 -6.32 5.40 -13.95
CA TYR A 253 -5.01 4.74 -13.87
C TYR A 253 -5.13 3.25 -13.57
N ASP A 254 -6.09 2.84 -12.74
CA ASP A 254 -6.23 1.45 -12.32
C ASP A 254 -6.99 0.61 -13.37
N PRO A 255 -6.33 -0.36 -14.04
CA PRO A 255 -7.00 -1.23 -15.01
C PRO A 255 -8.11 -2.10 -14.38
N ARG A 256 -8.12 -2.27 -13.05
CA ARG A 256 -9.19 -3.01 -12.35
C ARG A 256 -10.54 -2.30 -12.42
N SER A 257 -10.55 -0.97 -12.60
CA SER A 257 -11.76 -0.15 -12.53
C SER A 257 -12.55 -0.04 -13.85
N ASP A 258 -12.06 -0.64 -14.94
CA ASP A 258 -12.61 -0.44 -16.29
C ASP A 258 -14.05 -0.95 -16.49
N HIS A 259 -14.46 -1.96 -15.72
CA HIS A 259 -15.73 -2.67 -15.91
C HIS A 259 -16.82 -2.25 -14.91
N VAL A 260 -16.48 -1.44 -13.92
CA VAL A 260 -17.42 -1.04 -12.85
C VAL A 260 -18.20 0.20 -13.28
N LYS A 261 -19.53 0.08 -13.27
CA LYS A 261 -20.43 1.22 -13.49
C LYS A 261 -20.77 1.87 -12.16
N THR A 262 -20.36 3.12 -11.98
CA THR A 262 -20.80 3.98 -10.88
C THR A 262 -21.89 4.93 -11.39
N HIS A 263 -22.98 5.07 -10.65
CA HIS A 263 -24.11 5.96 -10.97
C HIS A 263 -24.02 7.26 -10.18
#